data_AF-A0AAW2V228-F1
#
_entry.id   AF-A0AAW2V228-F1
#
_cell.length_a   1.000
_cell.length_b   1.000
_cell.length_c   1.000
_cell.angle_alpha   90.00
_cell.angle_beta   90.00
_cell.angle_gamma   90.00
#
_symmetry.space_group_name_H-M   'P 1'
#
loop_
_entity.id
_entity.type
_entity.pdbx_description
1 polymer ?
#
loop_
_entity_poly.entity_id
_entity_poly.type
_entity_poly.pdbx_seq_one_letter_code
_entity_poly.pdbx_strand_id
1 'polypeptide(L)'
;MVAVARIMNATLVIPQLDKSSFWQDTSTFSDIFDEVHFIESLQQDVRIVKELPKELESLPRARKHFTSWAGLSYYEEMTELWKDYQASYFY
;
A
#
# COMPACT_ATOMS: atom_id res chain seq x y z
N MET A 1 5.72 3.38 0.78
CA MET A 1 4.43 2.90 1.35
C MET A 1 4.57 2.18 2.69
N VAL A 2 5.60 1.36 2.92
CA VAL A 2 5.82 0.66 4.20
C VAL A 2 5.84 1.61 5.41
N ALA A 3 6.62 2.70 5.35
CA ALA A 3 6.70 3.68 6.45
C ALA A 3 5.34 4.33 6.77
N VAL A 4 4.53 4.60 5.73
CA VAL A 4 3.18 5.15 5.89
C VAL A 4 2.26 4.16 6.59
N ALA A 5 2.30 2.89 6.16
CA ALA A 5 1.53 1.83 6.80
C ALA A 5 1.89 1.68 8.29
N ARG A 6 3.16 1.82 8.65
CA ARG A 6 3.62 1.84 10.05
C ARG A 6 3.05 3.03 10.83
N ILE A 7 3.19 4.25 10.30
CA ILE A 7 2.72 5.48 10.94
C ILE A 7 1.21 5.43 11.20
N MET A 8 0.45 4.89 10.24
CA MET A 8 -1.01 4.82 10.29
C MET A 8 -1.54 3.55 10.96
N ASN A 9 -0.67 2.66 11.45
CA ASN A 9 -1.04 1.32 11.96
C ASN A 9 -1.95 0.54 10.99
N ALA A 10 -1.62 0.62 9.70
CA ALA A 10 -2.39 0.06 8.60
C ALA A 10 -2.04 -1.39 8.32
N THR A 11 -2.93 -2.07 7.59
CA THR A 11 -2.56 -3.30 6.88
C THR A 11 -2.08 -2.94 5.47
N LEU A 12 -0.87 -3.38 5.13
CA LEU A 12 -0.27 -3.23 3.82
C LEU A 12 -0.63 -4.45 2.96
N VAL A 13 -1.23 -4.22 1.80
CA VAL A 13 -1.33 -5.27 0.76
C VAL A 13 -0.01 -5.32 0.01
N ILE A 14 0.46 -6.52 -0.35
CA ILE A 14 1.68 -6.68 -1.17
C ILE A 14 1.63 -5.72 -2.37
N PRO A 15 2.69 -4.91 -2.58
CA PRO A 15 2.70 -3.94 -3.66
C PRO A 15 2.51 -4.62 -5.00
N GLN A 16 1.72 -4.02 -5.88
CA GLN A 16 1.68 -4.41 -7.28
C GLN A 16 2.60 -3.48 -8.07
N LEU A 17 3.41 -4.06 -8.94
CA LEU A 17 4.26 -3.28 -9.84
C LEU A 17 3.39 -2.65 -10.92
N ASP A 18 3.64 -1.37 -11.20
CA ASP A 18 2.88 -0.64 -12.19
C ASP A 18 3.25 -1.11 -13.60
N LYS A 19 2.33 -1.87 -14.19
CA LYS A 19 2.44 -2.38 -15.56
C LYS A 19 2.24 -1.30 -16.63
N SER A 20 1.84 -0.08 -16.22
CA SER A 20 1.66 1.06 -17.13
C SER A 20 2.90 1.95 -17.27
N SER A 21 4.00 1.59 -16.61
CA SER A 21 5.29 2.29 -16.75
C SER A 21 5.88 2.18 -18.15
N PHE A 22 6.70 3.16 -18.55
CA PHE A 22 7.33 3.27 -19.88
C PHE A 22 8.05 1.99 -20.35
N TRP A 23 8.51 1.17 -19.41
CA TRP A 23 9.24 -0.07 -19.64
C TRP A 23 8.36 -1.28 -19.96
N GLN A 24 7.02 -1.14 -19.94
CA GLN A 24 6.04 -2.22 -20.19
C GLN A 24 6.34 -3.50 -19.41
N ASP A 25 6.84 -3.35 -18.18
CA ASP A 25 7.21 -4.50 -17.37
C ASP A 25 5.94 -5.23 -16.91
N THR A 26 5.87 -6.53 -17.20
CA THR A 26 4.75 -7.40 -16.82
C THR A 26 5.00 -8.17 -15.54
N SER A 27 6.22 -8.04 -14.99
CA SER A 27 6.68 -8.67 -13.77
C SER A 27 5.75 -8.36 -12.60
N THR A 28 5.56 -9.35 -11.77
CA THR A 28 4.92 -9.23 -10.46
C THR A 28 5.96 -8.88 -9.41
N PHE A 29 5.50 -8.48 -8.22
CA PHE A 29 6.41 -8.14 -7.12
C PHE A 29 7.39 -9.29 -6.81
N SER A 30 6.88 -10.52 -6.82
CA SER A 30 7.63 -11.73 -6.50
C SER A 30 8.62 -12.15 -7.59
N ASP A 31 8.49 -11.61 -8.81
CA ASP A 31 9.46 -11.81 -9.89
C ASP A 31 10.74 -10.97 -9.70
N ILE A 32 10.64 -9.86 -8.94
CA ILE A 32 11.75 -8.93 -8.71
C ILE A 32 12.26 -9.00 -7.26
N PHE A 33 11.37 -9.19 -6.30
CA PHE A 33 11.66 -9.19 -4.88
C PHE A 33 11.32 -10.53 -4.24
N ASP A 34 12.11 -10.92 -3.24
CA ASP A 34 11.77 -12.05 -2.39
C ASP A 34 10.58 -11.67 -1.49
N GLU A 35 9.37 -12.08 -1.91
CA GLU A 35 8.13 -11.81 -1.20
C GLU A 35 8.15 -12.35 0.22
N VAL A 36 8.72 -13.54 0.43
CA VAL A 36 8.75 -14.19 1.74
C VAL A 36 9.65 -13.39 2.67
N HIS A 37 10.86 -13.09 2.23
CA HIS A 37 11.79 -12.28 3.00
C HIS A 37 11.25 -10.87 3.28
N PHE A 38 10.54 -10.26 2.34
CA PHE A 38 9.91 -8.96 2.52
C PHE A 38 8.85 -8.98 3.63
N ILE A 39 7.96 -9.98 3.63
CA ILE A 39 6.94 -10.14 4.68
C ILE A 39 7.60 -10.41 6.02
N GLU A 40 8.55 -11.35 6.07
CA GLU A 40 9.21 -11.75 7.31
C GLU A 40 10.02 -10.60 7.94
N SER A 41 10.65 -9.77 7.13
CA SER A 41 11.43 -8.63 7.62
C SER A 41 10.57 -7.52 8.22
N LEU A 42 9.30 -7.42 7.82
CA LEU A 42 8.41 -6.33 8.21
C LEU A 42 7.29 -6.76 9.15
N GLN A 43 7.12 -8.07 9.40
CA GLN A 43 6.02 -8.63 10.18
C GLN A 43 5.88 -8.06 11.61
N GLN A 44 6.98 -7.58 12.20
CA GLN A 44 6.96 -6.99 13.55
C GLN A 44 6.50 -5.53 13.55
N ASP A 45 6.62 -4.83 12.43
CA ASP A 45 6.36 -3.39 12.32
C ASP A 45 5.06 -3.07 11.57
N VAL A 46 4.69 -3.89 10.57
CA VAL A 46 3.55 -3.65 9.70
C VAL A 46 2.82 -4.96 9.43
N ARG A 47 1.49 -4.95 9.48
CA ARG A 47 0.67 -6.09 9.08
C ARG A 47 0.63 -6.16 7.56
N ILE A 48 1.06 -7.28 6.98
CA ILE A 48 1.10 -7.45 5.52
C ILE A 48 0.17 -8.59 5.11
N VAL A 49 -0.66 -8.35 4.09
CA VAL A 49 -1.50 -9.37 3.44
C VAL A 49 -1.15 -9.46 1.96
N LYS A 50 -1.26 -10.66 1.38
CA LYS A 50 -0.91 -10.87 -0.04
C LYS A 50 -1.92 -10.23 -0.97
N GLU A 51 -3.20 -10.35 -0.64
CA GLU A 51 -4.31 -9.85 -1.45
C GLU A 51 -5.33 -9.17 -0.55
N LEU A 52 -6.11 -8.25 -1.13
CA LEU A 52 -7.17 -7.61 -0.38
C LEU A 52 -8.32 -8.61 -0.17
N PRO A 53 -8.90 -8.70 1.05
CA PRO A 53 -10.11 -9.47 1.28
C PRO A 53 -11.24 -9.08 0.32
N LYS A 54 -11.93 -10.08 -0.25
CA LYS A 54 -13.04 -9.89 -1.21
C LYS A 54 -14.15 -8.97 -0.70
N GLU A 55 -14.37 -8.99 0.62
CA GLU A 55 -15.35 -8.14 1.31
C GLU A 55 -15.03 -6.64 1.16
N LEU A 56 -13.74 -6.29 1.00
CA LEU A 56 -13.26 -4.92 0.84
C LEU A 56 -13.07 -4.53 -0.64
N GLU A 57 -13.25 -5.46 -1.58
CA GLU A 57 -13.17 -5.17 -3.02
C GLU A 57 -14.38 -4.35 -3.51
N SER A 58 -15.56 -4.59 -2.93
CA SER A 58 -16.81 -3.93 -3.31
C SER A 58 -17.00 -2.55 -2.69
N LEU A 59 -16.12 -2.13 -1.78
CA LEU A 59 -16.27 -0.85 -1.08
C LEU A 59 -15.76 0.33 -1.92
N PRO A 60 -16.33 1.53 -1.71
CA PRO A 60 -15.80 2.75 -2.30
C PRO A 60 -14.34 2.92 -1.85
N ARG A 61 -13.44 3.04 -2.83
CA ARG A 61 -12.00 3.19 -2.59
C ARG A 61 -11.59 4.62 -2.88
N ALA A 62 -10.84 5.22 -1.96
CA ALA A 62 -10.21 6.51 -2.23
C ALA A 62 -9.07 6.31 -3.25
N ARG A 63 -9.16 7.02 -4.38
CA ARG A 63 -8.15 7.06 -5.43
C ARG A 63 -7.32 8.32 -5.24
N LYS A 64 -6.11 8.23 -4.66
CA LYS A 64 -5.27 9.39 -4.36
C LYS A 64 -3.89 9.26 -4.98
N HIS A 65 -3.50 10.31 -5.68
CA HIS A 65 -2.13 10.48 -6.13
C HIS A 65 -1.24 10.78 -4.94
N PHE A 66 -0.18 10.01 -4.77
CA PHE A 66 0.75 10.18 -3.67
C PHE A 66 1.91 11.08 -4.10
N THR A 67 2.32 12.02 -3.24
CA THR A 67 3.53 12.81 -3.44
C THR A 67 4.57 12.34 -2.44
N SER A 68 5.61 11.64 -2.92
CA SER A 68 6.64 10.98 -2.10
C SER A 68 7.49 11.91 -1.23
N TRP A 69 7.34 13.22 -1.40
CA TRP A 69 8.08 14.29 -0.72
C TRP A 69 7.19 15.12 0.21
N ALA A 70 5.97 14.68 0.48
CA ALA A 70 5.05 15.39 1.36
C ALA A 70 5.53 15.35 2.83
N GLY A 71 5.37 16.47 3.55
CA GLY A 71 5.71 16.58 4.96
C GLY A 71 4.78 15.79 5.88
N LEU A 72 5.12 15.68 7.17
CA LEU A 72 4.39 14.88 8.16
C LEU A 72 2.90 15.24 8.25
N SER A 73 2.56 16.53 8.12
CA SER A 73 1.18 17.04 8.16
C SER A 73 0.28 16.46 7.06
N TYR A 74 0.83 16.10 5.91
CA TYR A 74 0.08 15.42 4.84
C TYR A 74 -0.40 14.03 5.28
N TYR A 75 0.45 13.32 6.03
CA TYR A 75 0.13 12.00 6.54
C TYR A 75 -0.88 12.06 7.68
N GLU A 76 -0.80 13.08 8.55
CA GLU A 76 -1.78 13.32 9.60
C GLU A 76 -3.18 13.55 8.99
N GLU A 77 -3.29 14.40 7.97
CA GLU A 77 -4.54 14.69 7.25
C GLU A 77 -5.10 13.44 6.54
N MET A 78 -4.23 12.57 6.01
CA MET A 78 -4.65 11.26 5.47
C MET A 78 -5.26 10.34 6.52
N THR A 79 -4.81 10.41 7.77
CA THR A 79 -5.39 9.62 8.87
C THR A 79 -6.85 9.97 9.13
N GLU A 80 -7.24 11.23 8.93
CA GLU A 80 -8.65 11.64 9.06
C GLU A 80 -9.51 11.08 7.92
N LEU A 81 -9.01 11.15 6.68
CA LEU A 81 -9.70 10.60 5.52
C LEU A 81 -9.89 9.08 5.59
N TRP A 82 -8.97 8.36 6.23
CA TRP A 82 -9.08 6.92 6.45
C TRP A 82 -10.21 6.51 7.40
N LYS A 83 -10.76 7.43 8.19
CA LYS A 83 -11.97 7.14 8.98
C LYS A 83 -13.18 6.91 8.09
N ASP A 84 -13.20 7.50 6.89
CA ASP A 84 -14.32 7.42 5.95
C ASP A 84 -14.15 6.32 4.88
N TYR A 85 -12.94 5.79 4.68
CA TYR A 85 -12.63 4.81 3.64
C TYR A 85 -11.83 3.62 4.18
N GLN A 86 -12.38 2.41 4.03
CA GLN A 86 -11.77 1.18 4.54
C GLN A 86 -10.59 0.65 3.68
N ALA A 87 -10.37 1.18 2.47
CA ALA A 87 -9.26 0.80 1.59
C ALA A 87 -8.80 1.95 0.66
N SER A 88 -7.49 2.06 0.41
CA SER A 88 -6.87 3.06 -0.48
C SER A 88 -5.75 2.43 -1.32
N TYR A 89 -5.63 2.85 -2.60
CA TYR A 89 -4.48 2.52 -3.45
C TYR A 89 -3.58 3.73 -3.62
N PHE A 90 -2.28 3.46 -3.64
CA PHE A 90 -1.26 4.43 -3.96
C PHE A 90 -0.55 3.97 -5.24
N TYR A 91 -0.52 4.84 -6.23
CA TYR A 91 0.23 4.71 -7.49
C TYR A 91 1.27 5.83 -7.55
#